data_AF-A0A8H7U8R8-F1
#
_entry.id   AF-A0A8H7U8R8-F1
#
_cell.length_a   1.000
_cell.length_b   1.000
_cell.length_c   1.000
_cell.angle_alpha   90.00
_cell.angle_beta   90.00
_cell.angle_gamma   90.00
#
_symmetry.space_group_name_H-M   'P 1'
#
loop_
_entity.id
_entity.type
_entity.pdbx_description
1 polymer ?
#
loop_
_entity_poly.entity_id
_entity_poly.type
_entity_poly.pdbx_seq_one_letter_code
_entity_poly.pdbx_strand_id
1 'polypeptide(L)'
;MEQSSVRAQLEQLRLEHARSRRNAYRNQPHSTQTPEIHPFLNYESGAPIPDIRTRSRPGSYRRIPGPAPPRSWITTNRAKVTAAHEQLVISERIRKRQKARRELRSLCDTCAYNLGYQTLFNQDYAWHIRKAVKNLPIHLKEEVLYAISEIGGMNDRLLPYFALTEVSELCLANCTLSAELFYKEFWKVETRRHKQVKEVKDTWEDIDDDESDSMEILSPPLDQFEERQFVNLYLVARSINPSIDLSKRWIITTKLTQLTTLDISFFRPHLPALATSELIVTTLPHLISLSTAGTFQRDNGSAALSVLSKGLRKLQFWDIGYHEWITPEVICGNASMVLINWDRDLQNLDFLSLENIGPGNSSENEAAKEVKRQFYEDVQVFKRAKRRPIVLMHPQQYRIYNQYSVF
;
A
#
# COMPACT_ATOMS: atom_id res chain seq x y z
N MET A 1 -8.99 2.36 -62.30
CA MET A 1 -8.29 1.06 -62.29
C MET A 1 -7.36 0.87 -61.08
N GLU A 2 -7.01 1.93 -60.33
CA GLU A 2 -6.10 1.83 -59.16
C GLU A 2 -6.78 1.35 -57.86
N GLN A 3 -8.08 1.57 -57.69
CA GLN A 3 -8.78 1.18 -56.46
C GLN A 3 -8.91 -0.35 -56.27
N SER A 4 -8.88 -1.14 -57.35
CA SER A 4 -8.87 -2.61 -57.25
C SER A 4 -7.53 -3.15 -56.74
N SER A 5 -6.42 -2.46 -57.06
CA SER A 5 -5.07 -2.85 -56.64
C SER A 5 -4.87 -2.70 -55.13
N VAL A 6 -5.33 -1.58 -54.56
CA VAL A 6 -5.24 -1.34 -53.10
C VAL A 6 -6.08 -2.36 -52.32
N ARG A 7 -7.25 -2.73 -52.84
CA ARG A 7 -8.12 -3.72 -52.19
C ARG A 7 -7.49 -5.12 -52.20
N ALA A 8 -6.85 -5.50 -53.31
CA ALA A 8 -6.14 -6.77 -53.42
C ALA A 8 -4.92 -6.82 -52.47
N GLN A 9 -4.15 -5.74 -52.36
CA GLN A 9 -3.02 -5.66 -51.41
C GLN A 9 -3.49 -5.75 -49.95
N LEU A 10 -4.61 -5.11 -49.61
CA LEU A 10 -5.18 -5.17 -48.26
C LEU A 10 -5.66 -6.58 -47.90
N GLU A 11 -6.24 -7.30 -48.87
CA GLU A 11 -6.70 -8.67 -48.70
C GLU A 11 -5.52 -9.65 -48.56
N GLN A 12 -4.44 -9.43 -49.32
CA GLN A 12 -3.20 -10.18 -49.19
C GLN A 12 -2.55 -10.00 -47.81
N LEU A 13 -2.49 -8.78 -47.29
CA LEU A 13 -1.97 -8.49 -45.95
C LEU A 13 -2.81 -9.16 -44.83
N ARG A 14 -4.14 -9.21 -44.99
CA ARG A 14 -5.02 -9.90 -44.03
C ARG A 14 -4.79 -11.40 -44.03
N LEU A 15 -4.61 -11.99 -45.20
CA LEU A 15 -4.28 -13.42 -45.36
C LEU A 15 -2.92 -13.76 -44.73
N GLU A 16 -1.92 -12.91 -44.94
CA GLU A 16 -0.59 -13.10 -44.37
C GLU A 16 -0.59 -12.98 -42.83
N HIS A 17 -1.29 -11.97 -42.30
CA HIS A 17 -1.45 -11.81 -40.85
C HIS A 17 -2.19 -13.01 -40.21
N ALA A 18 -3.21 -13.55 -40.88
CA ALA A 18 -3.91 -14.76 -40.43
C ALA A 18 -3.00 -16.00 -40.41
N ARG A 19 -2.13 -16.17 -41.42
CA ARG A 19 -1.12 -17.26 -41.45
C ARG A 19 -0.09 -17.12 -40.35
N SER A 20 0.43 -15.91 -40.12
CA SER A 20 1.40 -15.64 -39.05
C SER A 20 0.83 -15.95 -37.66
N ARG A 21 -0.44 -15.59 -37.40
CA ARG A 21 -1.10 -15.96 -36.13
C ARG A 21 -1.24 -17.47 -35.97
N ARG A 22 -1.62 -18.19 -37.04
CA ARG A 22 -1.77 -19.66 -36.99
C ARG A 22 -0.44 -20.37 -36.73
N ASN A 23 0.66 -19.86 -37.31
CA ASN A 23 2.00 -20.39 -37.06
C ASN A 23 2.49 -20.09 -35.64
N ALA A 24 2.15 -18.92 -35.09
CA ALA A 24 2.48 -18.57 -33.70
C ALA A 24 1.79 -19.52 -32.69
N TYR A 25 0.55 -19.93 -32.94
CA TYR A 25 -0.13 -20.93 -32.10
C TYR A 25 0.47 -22.34 -32.24
N ARG A 26 0.96 -22.71 -33.43
CA ARG A 26 1.57 -24.03 -33.68
C ARG A 26 2.95 -24.19 -33.03
N ASN A 27 3.66 -23.09 -32.83
CA ASN A 27 4.99 -23.06 -32.22
C ASN A 27 4.98 -22.78 -30.71
N GLN A 28 3.80 -22.72 -30.07
CA GLN A 28 3.76 -22.74 -28.61
C GLN A 28 4.12 -24.14 -28.12
N PRO A 29 5.11 -24.30 -27.21
CA PRO A 29 5.41 -25.59 -26.62
C PRO A 29 4.18 -26.07 -25.84
N HIS A 30 3.59 -27.18 -26.30
CA HIS A 30 2.49 -27.85 -25.64
C HIS A 30 2.89 -28.27 -24.21
N SER A 31 2.40 -27.53 -23.22
CA SER A 31 2.19 -28.05 -21.87
C SER A 31 1.11 -29.12 -21.97
N THR A 32 1.51 -30.38 -21.82
CA THR A 32 0.61 -31.53 -21.71
C THR A 32 -0.18 -31.42 -20.42
N GLN A 33 -1.39 -30.85 -20.51
CA GLN A 33 -2.47 -31.13 -19.58
C GLN A 33 -3.70 -31.46 -20.42
N THR A 34 -3.95 -32.76 -20.54
CA THR A 34 -5.19 -33.35 -21.04
C THR A 34 -6.33 -33.03 -20.07
N PRO A 35 -7.52 -32.64 -20.55
CA PRO A 35 -8.73 -32.66 -19.75
C PRO A 35 -9.41 -34.03 -19.94
N GLU A 36 -9.27 -34.93 -18.98
CA GLU A 36 -10.13 -36.11 -18.90
C GLU A 36 -11.42 -35.74 -18.17
N ILE A 37 -12.49 -35.69 -18.94
CA ILE A 37 -13.87 -35.81 -18.46
C ILE A 37 -14.12 -37.30 -18.31
N HIS A 38 -14.47 -37.82 -17.13
CA HIS A 38 -15.34 -38.99 -17.04
C HIS A 38 -16.21 -39.02 -15.76
N PRO A 39 -17.40 -39.64 -15.84
CA PRO A 39 -18.47 -39.55 -14.85
C PRO A 39 -18.48 -40.72 -13.84
N PHE A 40 -19.24 -40.50 -12.76
CA PHE A 40 -19.77 -41.41 -11.74
C PHE A 40 -19.90 -42.92 -12.07
N LEU A 41 -19.35 -43.81 -11.21
CA LEU A 41 -20.02 -44.81 -10.32
C LEU A 41 -19.17 -46.08 -10.02
N ASN A 42 -19.13 -46.42 -8.72
CA ASN A 42 -18.98 -47.74 -8.06
C ASN A 42 -17.67 -48.56 -8.22
N TYR A 43 -17.03 -48.95 -7.11
CA TYR A 43 -17.35 -50.15 -6.29
C TYR A 43 -16.25 -50.33 -5.21
N GLU A 44 -16.64 -50.70 -4.00
CA GLU A 44 -15.74 -51.12 -2.92
C GLU A 44 -14.99 -52.41 -3.30
N SER A 45 -13.67 -52.46 -3.10
CA SER A 45 -13.01 -53.68 -2.63
C SER A 45 -11.59 -53.36 -2.18
N GLY A 46 -11.26 -53.76 -0.95
CA GLY A 46 -9.94 -53.62 -0.37
C GLY A 46 -8.90 -54.53 -1.03
N ALA A 47 -7.71 -53.97 -1.26
CA ALA A 47 -6.45 -54.70 -1.36
C ALA A 47 -5.29 -53.74 -1.02
N PRO A 48 -4.22 -54.22 -0.34
CA PRO A 48 -3.15 -53.36 0.17
C PRO A 48 -2.18 -52.93 -0.92
N ILE A 49 -1.76 -51.66 -0.83
CA ILE A 49 -0.80 -50.98 -1.71
C ILE A 49 0.61 -51.54 -1.46
N PRO A 50 1.35 -52.01 -2.49
CA PRO A 50 2.77 -52.32 -2.35
C PRO A 50 3.62 -51.05 -2.43
N ASP A 51 4.64 -51.00 -1.56
CA ASP A 51 5.71 -50.01 -1.49
C ASP A 51 6.39 -49.76 -2.86
N ILE A 52 6.31 -48.53 -3.37
CA ILE A 52 7.14 -48.05 -4.48
C ILE A 52 8.25 -47.15 -3.91
N ARG A 53 9.25 -47.79 -3.31
CA ARG A 53 10.58 -47.20 -3.12
C ARG A 53 11.44 -47.62 -4.31
N THR A 54 11.83 -46.62 -5.11
CA THR A 54 12.95 -46.51 -6.07
C THR A 54 12.49 -45.93 -7.41
N ARG A 55 12.35 -44.60 -7.48
CA ARG A 55 12.45 -43.86 -8.74
C ARG A 55 13.84 -43.24 -8.83
N SER A 56 14.64 -43.87 -9.67
CA SER A 56 15.92 -43.43 -10.21
C SER A 56 15.80 -41.99 -10.74
N ARG A 57 16.67 -41.10 -10.26
CA ARG A 57 16.82 -39.74 -10.80
C ARG A 57 17.30 -39.81 -12.26
N PRO A 58 16.67 -39.12 -13.22
CA PRO A 58 17.21 -38.99 -14.55
C PRO A 58 18.34 -37.94 -14.58
N GLY A 59 19.52 -38.39 -15.02
CA GLY A 59 20.59 -37.65 -15.69
C GLY A 59 20.90 -36.20 -15.27
N SER A 60 21.99 -36.01 -14.54
CA SER A 60 22.66 -34.71 -14.49
C SER A 60 23.29 -34.40 -15.85
N TYR A 61 22.61 -33.59 -16.66
CA TYR A 61 23.26 -32.91 -17.79
C TYR A 61 24.35 -31.98 -17.23
N ARG A 62 25.61 -32.39 -17.35
CA ARG A 62 26.78 -31.51 -17.15
C ARG A 62 26.65 -30.37 -18.14
N ARG A 63 26.30 -29.18 -17.66
CA ARG A 63 26.38 -27.94 -18.45
C ARG A 63 27.86 -27.68 -18.75
N ILE A 64 28.22 -27.76 -20.02
CA ILE A 64 29.54 -27.33 -20.50
C ILE A 64 29.63 -25.81 -20.27
N PRO A 65 30.66 -25.29 -19.57
CA PRO A 65 30.80 -23.86 -19.37
C PRO A 65 31.09 -23.18 -20.70
N GLY A 66 30.10 -22.48 -21.23
CA GLY A 66 30.29 -21.55 -22.34
C GLY A 66 30.99 -20.26 -21.88
N PRO A 67 31.47 -19.44 -22.83
CA PRO A 67 32.02 -18.13 -22.52
C PRO A 67 31.00 -17.27 -21.76
N ALA A 68 31.48 -16.48 -20.80
CA ALA A 68 30.63 -15.59 -20.02
C ALA A 68 29.84 -14.65 -20.94
N PRO A 69 28.55 -14.39 -20.66
CA PRO A 69 27.74 -13.53 -21.50
C PRO A 69 28.31 -12.11 -21.56
N PRO A 70 28.17 -11.39 -22.69
CA PRO A 70 28.62 -10.02 -22.83
C PRO A 70 28.03 -9.10 -21.75
N ARG A 71 28.83 -8.16 -21.24
CA ARG A 71 28.39 -7.23 -20.18
C ARG A 71 27.14 -6.42 -20.56
N SER A 72 26.91 -6.17 -21.84
CA SER A 72 25.73 -5.49 -22.38
C SER A 72 24.40 -6.26 -22.19
N TRP A 73 24.45 -7.58 -21.99
CA TRP A 73 23.27 -8.40 -21.70
C TRP A 73 22.89 -8.45 -20.21
N ILE A 74 23.82 -8.04 -19.33
CA ILE A 74 23.65 -8.15 -17.88
C ILE A 74 22.97 -6.89 -17.31
N THR A 75 23.16 -5.72 -17.93
CA THR A 75 22.70 -4.43 -17.40
C THR A 75 21.23 -4.12 -17.69
N THR A 76 20.68 -4.54 -18.84
CA THR A 76 19.29 -4.22 -19.22
C THR A 76 18.25 -5.20 -18.67
N ASN A 77 18.67 -6.41 -18.30
CA ASN A 77 17.75 -7.44 -17.79
C ASN A 77 17.50 -7.36 -16.29
N ARG A 78 18.44 -6.88 -15.47
CA ARG A 78 18.23 -6.83 -14.01
C ARG A 78 17.03 -5.98 -13.61
N ALA A 79 16.92 -4.75 -14.10
CA ALA A 79 15.79 -3.87 -13.77
C ALA A 79 14.43 -4.44 -14.25
N LYS A 80 14.40 -5.08 -15.43
CA LYS A 80 13.20 -5.71 -15.97
C LYS A 80 12.81 -6.98 -15.19
N VAL A 81 13.80 -7.77 -14.77
CA VAL A 81 13.58 -8.98 -13.97
C VAL A 81 13.11 -8.62 -12.56
N THR A 82 13.65 -7.57 -11.93
CA THR A 82 13.19 -7.10 -10.62
C THR A 82 11.74 -6.60 -10.70
N ALA A 83 11.41 -5.78 -11.70
CA ALA A 83 10.04 -5.29 -11.89
C ALA A 83 9.04 -6.43 -12.21
N ALA A 84 9.43 -7.41 -13.02
CA ALA A 84 8.60 -8.58 -13.32
C ALA A 84 8.41 -9.48 -12.09
N HIS A 85 9.45 -9.66 -11.28
CA HIS A 85 9.39 -10.42 -10.03
C HIS A 85 8.48 -9.72 -9.00
N GLU A 86 8.60 -8.41 -8.84
CA GLU A 86 7.68 -7.61 -8.00
C GLU A 86 6.22 -7.78 -8.43
N GLN A 87 5.93 -7.69 -9.73
CA GLN A 87 4.57 -7.91 -10.25
C GLN A 87 4.08 -9.34 -9.96
N LEU A 88 4.95 -10.34 -10.08
CA LEU A 88 4.62 -11.73 -9.80
C LEU A 88 4.32 -11.93 -8.31
N VAL A 89 5.12 -11.36 -7.41
CA VAL A 89 4.88 -11.38 -5.95
C VAL A 89 3.56 -10.69 -5.59
N ILE A 90 3.27 -9.52 -6.19
CA ILE A 90 1.99 -8.83 -6.01
C ILE A 90 0.83 -9.73 -6.47
N SER A 91 0.94 -10.33 -7.65
CA SER A 91 -0.10 -11.21 -8.21
C SER A 91 -0.35 -12.46 -7.37
N GLU A 92 0.71 -13.04 -6.78
CA GLU A 92 0.60 -14.20 -5.92
C GLU A 92 0.02 -13.83 -4.54
N ARG A 93 0.29 -12.60 -4.06
CA ARG A 93 -0.33 -12.04 -2.84
C ARG A 93 -1.82 -11.79 -3.04
N ILE A 94 -2.22 -11.22 -4.18
CA ILE A 94 -3.62 -11.08 -4.58
C ILE A 94 -4.28 -12.47 -4.57
N ARG A 95 -3.63 -13.48 -5.15
CA ARG A 95 -4.13 -14.86 -5.18
C ARG A 95 -4.24 -15.51 -3.80
N LYS A 96 -3.27 -15.30 -2.90
CA LYS A 96 -3.29 -15.83 -1.51
C LYS A 96 -4.34 -15.13 -0.64
N ARG A 97 -4.45 -13.80 -0.72
CA ARG A 97 -5.51 -13.01 -0.06
C ARG A 97 -6.90 -13.41 -0.57
N GLN A 98 -7.04 -13.60 -1.89
CA GLN A 98 -8.28 -14.12 -2.48
C GLN A 98 -8.61 -15.54 -2.00
N LYS A 99 -7.62 -16.42 -1.81
CA LYS A 99 -7.83 -17.80 -1.33
C LYS A 99 -8.27 -17.85 0.13
N ALA A 100 -7.63 -17.08 1.03
CA ALA A 100 -8.01 -17.02 2.45
C ALA A 100 -9.43 -16.46 2.68
N ARG A 101 -9.90 -15.61 1.76
CA ARG A 101 -11.25 -15.03 1.80
C ARG A 101 -12.35 -15.87 1.16
N ARG A 102 -12.03 -16.95 0.45
CA ARG A 102 -13.05 -17.79 -0.20
C ARG A 102 -13.87 -18.60 0.81
N GLU A 103 -13.44 -18.68 2.06
CA GLU A 103 -14.09 -19.56 3.02
C GLU A 103 -15.40 -18.95 3.58
N LEU A 104 -15.55 -17.62 3.66
CA LEU A 104 -16.85 -16.96 3.95
C LEU A 104 -16.87 -15.50 3.43
N ARG A 105 -17.14 -15.28 2.13
CA ARG A 105 -17.45 -13.91 1.65
C ARG A 105 -18.89 -13.58 1.97
N SER A 106 -19.12 -12.39 2.53
CA SER A 106 -20.49 -11.88 2.61
C SER A 106 -21.04 -11.68 1.19
N LEU A 107 -22.38 -11.64 1.06
CA LEU A 107 -23.00 -11.24 -0.21
C LEU A 107 -22.52 -9.84 -0.64
N CYS A 108 -22.34 -8.94 0.34
CA CYS A 108 -21.81 -7.60 0.10
C CYS A 108 -20.41 -7.65 -0.52
N ASP A 109 -19.49 -8.45 0.03
CA ASP A 109 -18.12 -8.57 -0.49
C ASP A 109 -18.11 -9.11 -1.92
N THR A 110 -18.99 -10.07 -2.20
CA THR A 110 -19.12 -10.68 -3.53
C THR A 110 -19.65 -9.67 -4.54
N CYS A 111 -20.67 -8.89 -4.16
CA CYS A 111 -21.23 -7.81 -4.97
C CYS A 111 -20.23 -6.67 -5.20
N ALA A 112 -19.53 -6.23 -4.15
CA ALA A 112 -18.51 -5.19 -4.23
C ALA A 112 -17.35 -5.62 -5.12
N TYR A 113 -16.91 -6.88 -5.01
CA TYR A 113 -15.88 -7.44 -5.88
C TYR A 113 -16.31 -7.51 -7.35
N ASN A 114 -17.51 -8.01 -7.62
CA ASN A 114 -18.04 -8.04 -8.97
C ASN A 114 -18.18 -6.62 -9.54
N LEU A 115 -18.69 -5.67 -8.76
CA LEU A 115 -18.82 -4.28 -9.19
C LEU A 115 -17.45 -3.63 -9.45
N GLY A 116 -16.47 -3.86 -8.58
CA GLY A 116 -15.09 -3.40 -8.76
C GLY A 116 -14.48 -3.99 -10.03
N TYR A 117 -14.64 -5.29 -10.27
CA TYR A 117 -14.16 -5.95 -11.49
C TYR A 117 -14.80 -5.36 -12.75
N GLN A 118 -16.12 -5.18 -12.76
CA GLN A 118 -16.82 -4.59 -13.90
C GLN A 118 -16.41 -3.12 -14.14
N THR A 119 -16.16 -2.36 -13.06
CA THR A 119 -15.66 -0.98 -13.15
C THR A 119 -14.30 -0.90 -13.87
N LEU A 120 -13.45 -1.91 -13.68
CA LEU A 120 -12.10 -1.96 -14.20
C LEU A 120 -12.01 -2.49 -15.64
N PHE A 121 -12.70 -3.59 -15.93
CA PHE A 121 -12.47 -4.35 -17.16
C PHE A 121 -13.56 -4.20 -18.21
N ASN A 122 -14.74 -3.71 -17.85
CA ASN A 122 -15.87 -3.64 -18.77
C ASN A 122 -16.07 -2.22 -19.31
N GLN A 123 -15.42 -1.93 -20.44
CA GLN A 123 -15.45 -0.59 -21.06
C GLN A 123 -16.85 -0.20 -21.55
N ASP A 124 -17.63 -1.17 -22.03
CA ASP A 124 -18.97 -0.94 -22.58
C ASP A 124 -19.96 -0.46 -21.50
N TYR A 125 -19.75 -0.87 -20.25
CA TYR A 125 -20.61 -0.50 -19.12
C TYR A 125 -19.95 0.52 -18.18
N ALA A 126 -18.73 0.96 -18.47
CA ALA A 126 -17.96 1.83 -17.59
C ALA A 126 -18.72 3.12 -17.23
N TRP A 127 -19.47 3.70 -18.16
CA TRP A 127 -20.26 4.90 -17.87
C TRP A 127 -21.41 4.63 -16.89
N HIS A 128 -22.20 3.57 -17.12
CA HIS A 128 -23.31 3.18 -16.25
C HIS A 128 -22.82 2.84 -14.84
N ILE A 129 -21.72 2.10 -14.76
CA ILE A 129 -21.12 1.69 -13.49
C ILE A 129 -20.57 2.90 -12.74
N ARG A 130 -19.87 3.83 -13.41
CA ARG A 130 -19.39 5.07 -12.77
C ARG A 130 -20.54 5.93 -12.24
N LYS A 131 -21.63 6.02 -13.00
CA LYS A 131 -22.84 6.72 -12.57
C LYS A 131 -23.47 6.05 -11.35
N ALA A 132 -23.53 4.72 -11.34
CA ALA A 132 -24.02 3.96 -10.20
C ALA A 132 -23.13 4.13 -8.96
N VAL A 133 -21.80 3.97 -9.11
CA VAL A 133 -20.81 4.15 -8.03
C VAL A 133 -20.92 5.53 -7.40
N LYS A 134 -21.09 6.60 -8.21
CA LYS A 134 -21.26 7.96 -7.68
C LYS A 134 -22.41 8.07 -6.66
N ASN A 135 -23.49 7.33 -6.87
CA ASN A 135 -24.70 7.38 -6.05
C ASN A 135 -24.71 6.34 -4.92
N LEU A 136 -23.68 5.50 -4.80
CA LEU A 136 -23.61 4.54 -3.71
C LEU A 136 -23.45 5.25 -2.35
N PRO A 137 -24.08 4.71 -1.29
CA PRO A 137 -23.76 5.05 0.09
C PRO A 137 -22.26 4.90 0.38
N ILE A 138 -21.75 5.69 1.32
CA ILE A 138 -20.32 5.75 1.67
C ILE A 138 -19.77 4.37 2.03
N HIS A 139 -20.44 3.62 2.92
CA HIS A 139 -20.00 2.28 3.33
C HIS A 139 -19.89 1.29 2.15
N LEU A 140 -20.80 1.36 1.16
CA LEU A 140 -20.70 0.52 -0.04
C LEU A 140 -19.58 0.98 -0.96
N LYS A 141 -19.29 2.28 -1.02
CA LYS A 141 -18.14 2.79 -1.77
C LYS A 141 -16.82 2.35 -1.14
N GLU A 142 -16.72 2.31 0.19
CA GLU A 142 -15.54 1.77 0.90
C GLU A 142 -15.31 0.30 0.53
N GLU A 143 -16.36 -0.53 0.53
CA GLU A 143 -16.24 -1.95 0.14
C GLU A 143 -15.86 -2.12 -1.33
N VAL A 144 -16.43 -1.32 -2.24
CA VAL A 144 -16.06 -1.35 -3.67
C VAL A 144 -14.63 -0.85 -3.87
N LEU A 145 -14.24 0.21 -3.18
CA LEU A 145 -12.88 0.76 -3.20
C LEU A 145 -11.87 -0.30 -2.75
N TYR A 146 -12.16 -0.95 -1.63
CA TYR A 146 -11.38 -2.05 -1.09
C TYR A 146 -11.22 -3.17 -2.12
N ALA A 147 -12.32 -3.58 -2.76
CA ALA A 147 -12.27 -4.62 -3.79
C ALA A 147 -11.44 -4.20 -5.03
N ILE A 148 -11.57 -2.96 -5.49
CA ILE A 148 -10.76 -2.42 -6.59
C ILE A 148 -9.26 -2.41 -6.23
N SER A 149 -8.95 -2.06 -4.98
CA SER A 149 -7.60 -2.08 -4.44
C SER A 149 -7.02 -3.51 -4.36
N GLU A 150 -7.83 -4.50 -3.96
CA GLU A 150 -7.42 -5.92 -4.01
C GLU A 150 -7.12 -6.39 -5.44
N ILE A 151 -7.85 -5.90 -6.43
CA ILE A 151 -7.63 -6.24 -7.84
C ILE A 151 -6.39 -5.51 -8.40
N GLY A 152 -5.98 -4.38 -7.80
CA GLY A 152 -4.88 -3.53 -8.27
C GLY A 152 -5.26 -2.61 -9.43
N GLY A 153 -6.53 -2.16 -9.45
CA GLY A 153 -7.06 -1.38 -10.56
C GLY A 153 -7.26 0.12 -10.30
N MET A 154 -7.04 0.58 -9.05
CA MET A 154 -7.24 1.98 -8.70
C MET A 154 -6.25 2.87 -9.46
N ASN A 155 -6.76 3.93 -10.11
CA ASN A 155 -5.98 4.85 -10.93
C ASN A 155 -6.59 6.25 -10.94
N ASP A 156 -5.88 7.21 -11.54
CA ASP A 156 -6.24 8.64 -11.50
C ASP A 156 -7.64 8.94 -12.05
N ARG A 157 -8.13 8.12 -13.00
CA ARG A 157 -9.45 8.29 -13.59
C ARG A 157 -10.57 7.82 -12.66
N LEU A 158 -10.28 6.87 -11.77
CA LEU A 158 -11.26 6.28 -10.87
C LEU A 158 -11.32 6.97 -9.50
N LEU A 159 -10.19 7.51 -9.04
CA LEU A 159 -10.10 8.12 -7.71
C LEU A 159 -11.20 9.16 -7.40
N PRO A 160 -11.59 10.07 -8.33
CA PRO A 160 -12.62 11.09 -8.04
C PRO A 160 -14.00 10.51 -7.69
N TYR A 161 -14.30 9.26 -8.07
CA TYR A 161 -15.56 8.61 -7.69
C TYR A 161 -15.56 8.08 -6.25
N PHE A 162 -14.38 7.98 -5.65
CA PHE A 162 -14.12 7.46 -4.29
C PHE A 162 -13.47 8.50 -3.37
N ALA A 163 -13.33 9.75 -3.80
CA ALA A 163 -12.82 10.87 -3.00
C ALA A 163 -13.88 11.32 -1.97
N LEU A 164 -14.05 10.49 -0.94
CA LEU A 164 -15.04 10.66 0.12
C LEU A 164 -14.42 11.35 1.32
N THR A 165 -15.20 12.18 2.01
CA THR A 165 -14.74 12.96 3.18
C THR A 165 -15.02 12.27 4.51
N GLU A 166 -16.04 11.42 4.56
CA GLU A 166 -16.53 10.75 5.78
C GLU A 166 -16.20 9.26 5.77
N VAL A 167 -15.01 8.90 5.29
CA VAL A 167 -14.56 7.50 5.31
C VAL A 167 -13.78 7.17 6.57
N SER A 168 -14.06 5.99 7.10
CA SER A 168 -13.35 5.42 8.24
C SER A 168 -12.14 4.59 7.77
N GLU A 169 -12.23 4.00 6.58
CA GLU A 169 -11.21 3.15 5.99
C GLU A 169 -10.88 3.61 4.55
N LEU A 170 -9.62 3.93 4.29
CA LEU A 170 -9.13 4.30 2.96
C LEU A 170 -8.12 3.25 2.47
N CYS A 171 -8.55 2.42 1.53
CA CYS A 171 -7.73 1.35 0.95
C CYS A 171 -7.32 1.69 -0.49
N LEU A 172 -6.05 2.02 -0.67
CA LEU A 172 -5.40 2.36 -1.94
C LEU A 172 -4.21 1.43 -2.23
N ALA A 173 -4.24 0.21 -1.70
CA ALA A 173 -3.23 -0.79 -2.02
C ALA A 173 -3.18 -1.07 -3.52
N ASN A 174 -1.98 -1.31 -4.05
CA ASN A 174 -1.70 -1.65 -5.45
C ASN A 174 -2.26 -0.63 -6.46
N CYS A 175 -2.40 0.64 -6.08
CA CYS A 175 -2.91 1.65 -6.99
C CYS A 175 -1.84 2.21 -7.93
N THR A 176 -2.29 2.75 -9.06
CA THR A 176 -1.51 3.49 -10.05
C THR A 176 -1.96 4.95 -10.07
N LEU A 177 -1.65 5.66 -8.98
CA LEU A 177 -2.10 7.03 -8.73
C LEU A 177 -0.94 8.01 -8.76
N SER A 178 -1.13 9.19 -9.34
CA SER A 178 -0.17 10.28 -9.16
C SER A 178 -0.21 10.81 -7.73
N ALA A 179 0.96 11.11 -7.16
CA ALA A 179 1.05 11.69 -5.82
C ALA A 179 0.29 13.02 -5.73
N GLU A 180 0.34 13.83 -6.79
CA GLU A 180 -0.39 15.10 -6.89
C GLU A 180 -1.89 14.91 -6.73
N LEU A 181 -2.49 13.99 -7.49
CA LEU A 181 -3.92 13.74 -7.41
C LEU A 181 -4.29 13.14 -6.06
N PHE A 182 -3.50 12.22 -5.53
CA PHE A 182 -3.70 11.67 -4.19
C PHE A 182 -3.76 12.77 -3.12
N TYR A 183 -2.79 13.69 -3.12
CA TYR A 183 -2.80 14.79 -2.16
C TYR A 183 -3.99 15.73 -2.37
N LYS A 184 -4.30 16.08 -3.62
CA LYS A 184 -5.40 16.99 -3.97
C LYS A 184 -6.78 16.45 -3.58
N GLU A 185 -7.00 15.15 -3.74
CA GLU A 185 -8.30 14.54 -3.45
C GLU A 185 -8.56 14.44 -1.95
N PHE A 186 -7.54 14.20 -1.13
CA PHE A 186 -7.74 13.93 0.30
C PHE A 186 -7.29 15.04 1.25
N TRP A 187 -6.51 16.02 0.79
CA TRP A 187 -6.06 17.17 1.58
C TRP A 187 -6.48 18.49 0.96
N LYS A 188 -6.41 19.55 1.78
CA LYS A 188 -6.63 20.94 1.39
C LYS A 188 -5.50 21.78 1.95
N VAL A 189 -5.14 22.84 1.23
CA VAL A 189 -4.23 23.86 1.75
C VAL A 189 -4.97 25.18 1.80
N GLU A 190 -4.94 25.80 2.98
CA GLU A 190 -5.59 27.07 3.24
C GLU A 190 -4.54 28.08 3.67
N THR A 191 -4.51 29.24 3.02
CA THR A 191 -3.71 30.37 3.52
C THR A 191 -4.39 30.86 4.80
N ARG A 192 -3.66 30.86 5.92
CA ARG A 192 -4.12 31.55 7.12
C ARG A 192 -4.21 33.01 6.77
N ARG A 193 -5.43 33.49 6.52
CA ARG A 193 -5.68 34.92 6.65
C ARG A 193 -5.30 35.25 8.08
N HIS A 194 -4.39 36.19 8.28
CA HIS A 194 -4.37 36.89 9.55
C HIS A 194 -5.81 37.36 9.72
N LYS A 195 -6.60 36.67 10.57
CA LYS A 195 -7.58 37.39 11.35
C LYS A 195 -6.68 38.43 11.99
N GLN A 196 -6.69 39.65 11.45
CA GLN A 196 -6.48 40.81 12.26
C GLN A 196 -7.38 40.50 13.44
N VAL A 197 -6.74 40.11 14.55
CA VAL A 197 -7.38 40.24 15.85
C VAL A 197 -7.80 41.69 15.75
N LYS A 198 -9.09 41.94 15.48
CA LYS A 198 -9.64 43.26 15.73
C LYS A 198 -9.20 43.42 17.17
N GLU A 199 -8.22 44.29 17.41
CA GLU A 199 -7.97 44.81 18.73
C GLU A 199 -9.38 45.06 19.23
N VAL A 200 -9.82 44.18 20.15
CA VAL A 200 -10.91 44.54 21.00
C VAL A 200 -10.30 45.77 21.63
N LYS A 201 -10.77 46.93 21.15
CA LYS A 201 -10.44 48.21 21.72
C LYS A 201 -11.13 48.18 23.07
N ASP A 202 -10.57 47.36 23.95
CA ASP A 202 -10.90 47.31 25.35
C ASP A 202 -10.63 48.72 25.78
N THR A 203 -11.74 49.28 26.23
CA THR A 203 -11.87 50.63 26.68
C THR A 203 -11.16 50.60 28.02
N TRP A 204 -9.83 50.72 27.99
CA TRP A 204 -8.93 50.68 29.15
C TRP A 204 -9.00 52.00 29.95
N GLU A 205 -10.18 52.62 30.03
CA GLU A 205 -10.46 53.59 31.07
C GLU A 205 -11.25 52.82 32.13
N ASP A 206 -10.63 52.69 33.31
CA ASP A 206 -11.19 52.14 34.55
C ASP A 206 -11.03 50.62 34.73
N ILE A 207 -9.83 50.18 35.12
CA ILE A 207 -9.64 49.23 36.24
C ILE A 207 -8.21 49.43 36.77
N ASP A 208 -8.15 49.73 38.06
CA ASP A 208 -6.96 50.01 38.86
C ASP A 208 -5.93 48.88 38.87
N ASP A 209 -4.70 49.31 39.16
CA ASP A 209 -3.50 48.52 39.43
C ASP A 209 -3.78 47.25 40.26
N ASP A 210 -3.69 46.08 39.63
CA ASP A 210 -3.33 44.85 40.33
C ASP A 210 -2.36 44.05 39.46
N GLU A 211 -1.14 43.92 39.98
CA GLU A 211 -0.03 43.14 39.43
C GLU A 211 -0.44 41.68 39.25
N SER A 212 -0.88 41.31 38.04
CA SER A 212 -0.99 39.90 37.65
C SER A 212 -0.33 39.67 36.30
N ASP A 213 0.95 39.32 36.43
CA ASP A 213 1.86 38.63 35.51
C ASP A 213 1.17 37.72 34.47
N SER A 214 0.58 38.31 33.42
CA SER A 214 0.03 37.57 32.28
C SER A 214 1.09 37.46 31.20
N MET A 215 1.82 36.34 31.25
CA MET A 215 2.81 35.88 30.29
C MET A 215 2.27 35.99 28.85
N GLU A 216 2.70 37.03 28.16
CA GLU A 216 2.55 37.17 26.71
C GLU A 216 3.36 36.03 26.07
N ILE A 217 2.66 35.04 25.51
CA ILE A 217 3.29 33.95 24.75
C ILE A 217 3.81 34.56 23.45
N LEU A 218 4.99 35.17 23.54
CA LEU A 218 5.86 35.44 22.40
C LEU A 218 6.00 34.12 21.64
N SER A 219 5.52 34.08 20.41
CA SER A 219 5.76 32.94 19.53
C SER A 219 7.29 32.75 19.49
N PRO A 220 7.81 31.56 19.90
CA PRO A 220 9.25 31.37 19.93
C PRO A 220 9.82 31.63 18.52
N PRO A 221 11.06 32.13 18.42
CA PRO A 221 11.75 32.14 17.13
C PRO A 221 11.70 30.71 16.57
N LEU A 222 11.25 30.56 15.32
CA LEU A 222 11.18 29.26 14.64
C LEU A 222 12.54 28.56 14.80
N ASP A 223 12.55 27.54 15.66
CA ASP A 223 13.72 26.72 15.88
C ASP A 223 14.10 26.07 14.55
N GLN A 224 15.38 25.91 14.24
CA GLN A 224 15.88 25.32 12.98
C GLN A 224 15.32 23.90 12.70
N PHE A 225 14.75 23.26 13.72
CA PHE A 225 14.07 21.98 13.63
C PHE A 225 12.67 22.08 13.00
N GLU A 226 11.96 23.18 13.22
CA GLU A 226 10.67 23.45 12.58
C GLU A 226 10.86 23.75 11.08
N GLU A 227 11.88 24.53 10.71
CA GLU A 227 12.17 24.87 9.30
C GLU A 227 12.31 23.64 8.40
N ARG A 228 12.98 22.58 8.87
CA ARG A 228 13.17 21.35 8.09
C ARG A 228 11.88 20.57 7.86
N GLN A 229 10.97 20.54 8.84
CA GLN A 229 9.66 19.89 8.70
C GLN A 229 8.77 20.64 7.70
N PHE A 230 8.96 21.96 7.55
CA PHE A 230 8.20 22.74 6.59
C PHE A 230 8.64 22.52 5.14
N VAL A 231 9.89 22.10 4.88
CA VAL A 231 10.39 21.91 3.50
C VAL A 231 9.69 20.76 2.77
N ASN A 232 9.43 19.63 3.43
CA ASN A 232 8.76 18.53 2.72
C ASN A 232 7.26 18.77 2.59
N LEU A 233 6.63 19.36 3.62
CA LEU A 233 5.23 19.79 3.54
C LEU A 233 5.01 20.89 2.50
N TYR A 234 6.02 21.72 2.20
CA TYR A 234 5.98 22.68 1.10
C TYR A 234 5.78 21.97 -0.26
N LEU A 235 6.49 20.87 -0.51
CA LEU A 235 6.34 20.10 -1.75
C LEU A 235 4.92 19.55 -1.88
N VAL A 236 4.37 19.03 -0.78
CA VAL A 236 2.97 18.56 -0.72
C VAL A 236 1.99 19.71 -0.95
N ALA A 237 2.19 20.85 -0.28
CA ALA A 237 1.32 22.02 -0.40
C ALA A 237 1.23 22.51 -1.85
N ARG A 238 2.37 22.54 -2.55
CA ARG A 238 2.45 22.94 -3.95
C ARG A 238 1.78 21.92 -4.88
N SER A 239 1.83 20.63 -4.57
CA SER A 239 1.07 19.61 -5.30
C SER A 239 -0.44 19.74 -5.11
N ILE A 240 -0.90 20.15 -3.92
CA ILE A 240 -2.35 20.34 -3.68
C ILE A 240 -2.85 21.63 -4.32
N ASN A 241 -2.08 22.72 -4.20
CA ASN A 241 -2.41 24.04 -4.76
C ASN A 241 -1.16 24.68 -5.40
N PRO A 242 -0.94 24.53 -6.71
CA PRO A 242 0.22 25.09 -7.40
C PRO A 242 0.32 26.62 -7.34
N SER A 243 -0.80 27.31 -7.11
CA SER A 243 -0.88 28.77 -7.03
C SER A 243 -0.71 29.31 -5.62
N ILE A 244 -0.41 28.46 -4.64
CA ILE A 244 -0.30 28.90 -3.26
C ILE A 244 0.91 29.82 -3.08
N ASP A 245 0.65 30.98 -2.47
CA ASP A 245 1.70 31.92 -2.08
C ASP A 245 2.35 31.45 -0.79
N LEU A 246 3.52 30.85 -0.93
CA LEU A 246 4.27 30.21 0.16
C LEU A 246 5.03 31.23 1.01
N SER A 247 5.04 32.51 0.62
CA SER A 247 5.50 33.60 1.49
C SER A 247 4.52 33.89 2.62
N LYS A 248 3.26 33.46 2.49
CA LYS A 248 2.22 33.62 3.51
C LYS A 248 2.14 32.39 4.41
N ARG A 249 1.64 32.56 5.63
CA ARG A 249 1.37 31.44 6.54
C ARG A 249 0.25 30.56 5.96
N TRP A 250 0.50 29.27 5.83
CA TRP A 250 -0.45 28.28 5.30
C TRP A 250 -0.62 27.12 6.26
N ILE A 251 -1.73 26.37 6.09
CA ILE A 251 -2.01 25.14 6.83
C ILE A 251 -2.50 24.10 5.83
N ILE A 252 -2.00 22.86 6.00
CA ILE A 252 -2.56 21.69 5.33
C ILE A 252 -3.55 21.01 6.28
N THR A 253 -4.76 20.77 5.81
CA THR A 253 -5.79 20.02 6.53
C THR A 253 -6.20 18.80 5.71
N THR A 254 -6.62 17.74 6.40
CA THR A 254 -7.20 16.57 5.72
C THR A 254 -8.71 16.73 5.56
N LYS A 255 -9.25 16.21 4.47
CA LYS A 255 -10.70 16.02 4.28
C LYS A 255 -11.21 14.77 5.01
N LEU A 256 -10.30 13.93 5.50
CA LEU A 256 -10.56 12.59 6.05
C LEU A 256 -10.59 12.61 7.59
N THR A 257 -11.49 13.38 8.19
CA THR A 257 -11.49 13.63 9.64
C THR A 257 -11.87 12.41 10.48
N GLN A 258 -12.53 11.40 9.89
CA GLN A 258 -12.96 10.18 10.56
C GLN A 258 -12.06 8.97 10.27
N LEU A 259 -10.96 9.17 9.52
CA LEU A 259 -10.14 8.07 9.06
C LEU A 259 -9.39 7.40 10.20
N THR A 260 -9.61 6.09 10.35
CA THR A 260 -8.91 5.26 11.33
C THR A 260 -7.97 4.26 10.67
N THR A 261 -8.23 3.89 9.41
CA THR A 261 -7.41 2.93 8.66
C THR A 261 -6.96 3.50 7.33
N LEU A 262 -5.65 3.48 7.08
CA LEU A 262 -5.05 3.89 5.81
C LEU A 262 -4.17 2.77 5.26
N ASP A 263 -4.50 2.26 4.08
CA ASP A 263 -3.65 1.33 3.33
C ASP A 263 -3.18 1.99 2.03
N ILE A 264 -1.89 2.30 1.97
CA ILE A 264 -1.21 2.82 0.78
C ILE A 264 -0.14 1.84 0.31
N SER A 265 -0.30 0.54 0.56
CA SER A 265 0.67 -0.50 0.18
C SER A 265 0.90 -0.56 -1.32
N PHE A 266 2.15 -0.67 -1.74
CA PHE A 266 2.54 -0.79 -3.15
C PHE A 266 1.94 0.31 -4.03
N PHE A 267 1.81 1.51 -3.48
CA PHE A 267 1.38 2.69 -4.23
C PHE A 267 2.39 2.98 -5.34
N ARG A 268 1.93 3.12 -6.59
CA ARG A 268 2.78 3.39 -7.75
C ARG A 268 2.29 4.63 -8.52
N PRO A 269 3.20 5.53 -8.99
CA PRO A 269 4.62 5.61 -8.63
C PRO A 269 4.84 5.81 -7.12
N HIS A 270 6.04 5.53 -6.64
CA HIS A 270 6.36 5.64 -5.22
C HIS A 270 6.07 7.05 -4.68
N LEU A 271 5.45 7.10 -3.51
CA LEU A 271 5.19 8.35 -2.80
C LEU A 271 6.49 8.93 -2.22
N PRO A 272 6.67 10.26 -2.20
CA PRO A 272 7.76 10.92 -1.49
C PRO A 272 7.73 10.61 0.02
N ALA A 273 8.44 9.55 0.43
CA ALA A 273 8.26 8.90 1.74
C ALA A 273 8.23 9.87 2.93
N LEU A 274 9.19 10.79 3.00
CA LEU A 274 9.30 11.75 4.10
C LEU A 274 8.14 12.75 4.11
N ALA A 275 7.86 13.37 2.96
CA ALA A 275 6.78 14.34 2.81
C ALA A 275 5.40 13.72 3.11
N THR A 276 5.16 12.50 2.61
CA THR A 276 3.93 11.75 2.90
C THR A 276 3.82 11.40 4.39
N SER A 277 4.92 11.02 5.03
CA SER A 277 4.92 10.67 6.46
C SER A 277 4.64 11.86 7.35
N GLU A 278 5.27 13.01 7.09
CA GLU A 278 4.98 14.26 7.79
C GLU A 278 3.53 14.69 7.58
N LEU A 279 3.01 14.58 6.36
CA LEU A 279 1.60 14.86 6.07
C LEU A 279 0.66 13.96 6.88
N ILE A 280 0.91 12.64 6.90
CA ILE A 280 0.08 11.68 7.64
C ILE A 280 0.11 12.01 9.13
N VAL A 281 1.30 12.21 9.72
CA VAL A 281 1.43 12.50 11.15
C VAL A 281 0.74 13.82 11.54
N THR A 282 0.90 14.87 10.73
CA THR A 282 0.35 16.20 11.04
C THR A 282 -1.16 16.27 10.87
N THR A 283 -1.75 15.47 9.98
CA THR A 283 -3.16 15.57 9.62
C THR A 283 -4.02 14.40 10.06
N LEU A 284 -3.43 13.24 10.36
CA LEU A 284 -4.11 11.99 10.76
C LEU A 284 -3.56 11.44 12.09
N PRO A 285 -3.52 12.24 13.19
CA PRO A 285 -2.95 11.81 14.47
C PRO A 285 -3.76 10.73 15.20
N HIS A 286 -4.92 10.35 14.68
CA HIS A 286 -5.83 9.36 15.28
C HIS A 286 -5.88 8.04 14.50
N LEU A 287 -4.96 7.84 13.56
CA LEU A 287 -4.86 6.62 12.80
C LEU A 287 -4.58 5.42 13.72
N ILE A 288 -5.40 4.38 13.59
CA ILE A 288 -5.32 3.12 14.35
C ILE A 288 -4.60 2.06 13.54
N SER A 289 -4.79 2.06 12.22
CA SER A 289 -4.19 1.08 11.30
C SER A 289 -3.53 1.78 10.12
N LEU A 290 -2.25 1.46 9.89
CA LEU A 290 -1.47 1.99 8.77
C LEU A 290 -0.79 0.85 8.02
N SER A 291 -0.91 0.84 6.71
CA SER A 291 -0.15 -0.05 5.85
C SER A 291 0.61 0.74 4.79
N THR A 292 1.94 0.58 4.81
CA THR A 292 2.92 1.26 3.94
C THR A 292 3.84 0.25 3.23
N ALA A 293 3.37 -1.00 3.11
CA ALA A 293 4.17 -2.10 2.61
C ALA A 293 4.59 -1.85 1.15
N GLY A 294 5.89 -1.95 0.85
CA GLY A 294 6.43 -1.72 -0.49
C GLY A 294 6.19 -0.31 -1.07
N THR A 295 5.78 0.66 -0.25
CA THR A 295 5.44 2.03 -0.69
C THR A 295 6.65 2.96 -0.71
N PHE A 296 7.46 2.96 0.35
CA PHE A 296 8.62 3.83 0.51
C PHE A 296 9.92 3.29 -0.11
N GLN A 297 10.70 4.20 -0.68
CA GLN A 297 12.03 3.91 -1.24
C GLN A 297 13.12 3.94 -0.17
N ARG A 298 14.26 3.29 -0.45
CA ARG A 298 15.41 3.17 0.46
C ARG A 298 15.93 4.54 0.95
N ASP A 299 16.06 5.51 0.05
CA ASP A 299 16.79 6.76 0.33
C ASP A 299 16.20 7.55 1.51
N ASN A 300 14.87 7.60 1.61
CA ASN A 300 14.15 8.35 2.64
C ASN A 300 13.25 7.47 3.52
N GLY A 301 13.28 6.15 3.32
CA GLY A 301 12.38 5.21 3.98
C GLY A 301 12.60 5.14 5.50
N SER A 302 13.85 5.10 5.95
CA SER A 302 14.19 5.05 7.39
C SER A 302 13.74 6.31 8.13
N ALA A 303 13.97 7.48 7.54
CA ALA A 303 13.52 8.76 8.09
C ALA A 303 11.98 8.83 8.15
N ALA A 304 11.30 8.38 7.10
CA ALA A 304 9.84 8.27 7.06
C ALA A 304 9.28 7.38 8.19
N LEU A 305 9.89 6.20 8.42
CA LEU A 305 9.48 5.33 9.54
C LEU A 305 9.70 6.00 10.90
N SER A 306 10.79 6.75 11.09
CA SER A 306 11.03 7.50 12.33
C SER A 306 9.98 8.59 12.56
N VAL A 307 9.57 9.31 11.49
CA VAL A 307 8.49 10.30 11.57
C VAL A 307 7.16 9.64 11.94
N LEU A 308 6.78 8.58 11.23
CA LEU A 308 5.52 7.85 11.46
C LEU A 308 5.43 7.30 12.87
N SER A 309 6.49 6.65 13.35
CA SER A 309 6.51 6.06 14.70
C SER A 309 6.31 7.12 15.79
N LYS A 310 7.04 8.24 15.73
CA LYS A 310 6.93 9.33 16.73
C LYS A 310 5.57 10.02 16.73
N GLY A 311 4.97 10.12 15.54
CA GLY A 311 3.74 10.86 15.32
C GLY A 311 2.46 10.08 15.59
N LEU A 312 2.43 8.80 15.25
CA LEU A 312 1.22 7.97 15.28
C LEU A 312 1.10 7.17 16.57
N ARG A 313 1.01 7.86 17.71
CA ARG A 313 0.99 7.24 19.05
C ARG A 313 -0.23 6.35 19.33
N LYS A 314 -1.31 6.51 18.56
CA LYS A 314 -2.54 5.70 18.66
C LYS A 314 -2.54 4.46 17.75
N LEU A 315 -1.46 4.26 16.98
CA LEU A 315 -1.36 3.16 16.03
C LEU A 315 -1.36 1.82 16.76
N GLN A 316 -2.30 0.95 16.40
CA GLN A 316 -2.43 -0.42 16.90
C GLN A 316 -1.95 -1.45 15.88
N PHE A 317 -2.10 -1.16 14.59
CA PHE A 317 -1.64 -2.00 13.50
C PHE A 317 -0.70 -1.23 12.58
N TRP A 318 0.47 -1.79 12.30
CA TRP A 318 1.39 -1.23 11.32
C TRP A 318 1.95 -2.32 10.39
N ASP A 319 1.79 -2.16 9.09
CA ASP A 319 2.43 -3.00 8.07
C ASP A 319 3.50 -2.20 7.31
N ILE A 320 4.75 -2.62 7.52
CA ILE A 320 5.96 -2.08 6.87
C ILE A 320 6.69 -3.19 6.09
N GLY A 321 5.97 -4.21 5.64
CA GLY A 321 6.57 -5.28 4.85
C GLY A 321 7.07 -4.84 3.47
N TYR A 322 7.72 -5.76 2.78
CA TYR A 322 8.12 -5.68 1.37
C TYR A 322 9.11 -4.55 1.06
N HIS A 323 9.96 -4.26 2.03
CA HIS A 323 11.05 -3.29 1.90
C HIS A 323 12.38 -4.02 2.02
N GLU A 324 13.08 -4.19 0.90
CA GLU A 324 14.40 -4.85 0.88
C GLU A 324 15.47 -4.09 1.69
N TRP A 325 15.21 -2.81 1.97
CA TRP A 325 16.10 -1.94 2.74
C TRP A 325 15.85 -1.98 4.25
N ILE A 326 14.76 -2.60 4.69
CA ILE A 326 14.47 -2.77 6.11
C ILE A 326 15.29 -3.95 6.63
N THR A 327 16.25 -3.66 7.51
CA THR A 327 17.06 -4.65 8.22
C THR A 327 16.84 -4.54 9.74
N PRO A 328 17.25 -5.55 10.54
CA PRO A 328 17.17 -5.47 12.00
C PRO A 328 17.87 -4.23 12.55
N GLU A 329 19.01 -3.85 11.98
CA GLU A 329 19.77 -2.69 12.41
C GLU A 329 19.02 -1.38 12.15
N VAL A 330 18.20 -1.31 11.10
CA VAL A 330 17.37 -0.13 10.81
C VAL A 330 16.19 -0.03 11.79
N ILE A 331 15.54 -1.14 12.12
CA ILE A 331 14.34 -1.13 12.97
C ILE A 331 14.72 -1.02 14.45
N CYS A 332 15.68 -1.82 14.88
CA CYS A 332 16.05 -1.97 16.29
C CYS A 332 17.24 -1.10 16.68
N GLY A 333 18.02 -0.62 15.71
CA GLY A 333 19.22 0.17 15.96
C GLY A 333 20.36 -0.65 16.58
N ASN A 334 21.57 -0.10 16.48
CA ASN A 334 22.58 -0.32 17.51
C ASN A 334 22.34 0.74 18.60
N ALA A 335 22.83 0.54 19.83
CA ALA A 335 22.55 1.39 21.00
C ALA A 335 22.70 2.92 20.78
N SER A 336 23.44 3.36 19.76
CA SER A 336 23.65 4.77 19.41
C SER A 336 22.73 5.35 18.31
N MET A 337 21.93 4.54 17.60
CA MET A 337 21.07 4.99 16.48
C MET A 337 19.74 4.22 16.42
N VAL A 338 19.00 4.19 17.53
CA VAL A 338 17.63 3.64 17.54
C VAL A 338 16.69 4.58 16.77
N LEU A 339 16.26 4.16 15.58
CA LEU A 339 15.37 4.96 14.72
C LEU A 339 13.93 5.01 15.23
N ILE A 340 13.48 3.91 15.83
CA ILE A 340 12.13 3.74 16.39
C ILE A 340 12.28 3.35 17.85
N ASN A 341 11.87 4.22 18.76
CA ASN A 341 11.76 3.84 20.17
C ASN A 341 10.38 3.21 20.39
N TRP A 342 10.29 1.88 20.26
CA TRP A 342 9.02 1.13 20.33
C TRP A 342 8.21 1.44 21.59
N ASP A 343 8.88 1.57 22.73
CA ASP A 343 8.25 1.85 24.02
C ASP A 343 7.74 3.29 24.12
N ARG A 344 8.53 4.28 23.68
CA ARG A 344 8.12 5.68 23.77
C ARG A 344 7.11 6.06 22.68
N ASP A 345 7.37 5.64 21.46
CA ASP A 345 6.74 6.17 20.26
C ASP A 345 5.46 5.38 19.90
N LEU A 346 5.43 4.07 20.17
CA LEU A 346 4.39 3.14 19.69
C LEU A 346 3.78 2.27 20.80
N GLN A 347 3.45 2.87 21.94
CA GLN A 347 2.90 2.18 23.13
C GLN A 347 1.63 1.35 22.86
N ASN A 348 0.81 1.78 21.91
CA ASN A 348 -0.44 1.14 21.57
C ASN A 348 -0.32 0.10 20.44
N LEU A 349 0.88 -0.10 19.89
CA LEU A 349 1.06 -1.00 18.76
C LEU A 349 0.86 -2.45 19.22
N ASP A 350 -0.20 -3.07 18.71
CA ASP A 350 -0.57 -4.45 19.00
C ASP A 350 -0.04 -5.41 17.94
N PHE A 351 0.05 -4.95 16.70
CA PHE A 351 0.46 -5.78 15.59
C PHE A 351 1.41 -5.06 14.62
N LEU A 352 2.53 -5.72 14.33
CA LEU A 352 3.53 -5.28 13.36
C LEU A 352 3.72 -6.36 12.27
N SER A 353 3.43 -6.01 11.02
CA SER A 353 3.68 -6.86 9.85
C SER A 353 5.03 -6.53 9.19
N LEU A 354 5.86 -7.56 9.06
CA LEU A 354 7.22 -7.54 8.50
C LEU A 354 7.40 -8.61 7.42
N GLU A 355 6.42 -8.75 6.54
CA GLU A 355 6.49 -9.70 5.43
C GLU A 355 7.60 -9.29 4.45
N ASN A 356 8.49 -10.22 4.03
CA ASN A 356 9.50 -9.99 2.99
C ASN A 356 10.36 -8.71 3.16
N ILE A 357 10.88 -8.47 4.36
CA ILE A 357 11.86 -7.40 4.61
C ILE A 357 13.29 -7.84 4.33
N GLY A 358 14.21 -6.90 4.09
CA GLY A 358 15.64 -7.17 3.98
C GLY A 358 16.11 -7.68 2.61
N PRO A 359 17.43 -7.68 2.36
CA PRO A 359 17.98 -8.04 1.06
C PRO A 359 18.00 -9.57 0.86
N GLY A 360 17.13 -10.08 -0.01
CA GLY A 360 17.19 -11.46 -0.50
C GLY A 360 15.99 -12.33 -0.10
N ASN A 361 15.22 -12.76 -1.09
CA ASN A 361 14.05 -13.64 -0.93
C ASN A 361 14.39 -15.13 -0.67
N SER A 362 15.60 -15.45 -0.21
CA SER A 362 16.04 -16.84 -0.03
C SER A 362 15.70 -17.35 1.37
N SER A 363 14.67 -18.19 1.43
CA SER A 363 14.30 -19.13 2.51
C SER A 363 14.38 -18.59 3.95
N GLU A 364 13.24 -18.13 4.45
CA GLU A 364 12.97 -17.87 5.87
C GLU A 364 13.84 -16.82 6.57
N ASN A 365 14.20 -15.77 5.82
CA ASN A 365 14.39 -14.39 6.28
C ASN A 365 14.74 -14.25 7.78
N GLU A 366 15.93 -14.69 8.15
CA GLU A 366 16.45 -14.64 9.53
C GLU A 366 16.37 -13.21 10.07
N ALA A 367 16.57 -12.20 9.21
CA ALA A 367 16.35 -10.79 9.53
C ALA A 367 14.91 -10.52 10.02
N ALA A 368 13.89 -11.01 9.32
CA ALA A 368 12.50 -10.87 9.75
C ALA A 368 12.20 -11.64 11.04
N LYS A 369 12.81 -12.82 11.23
CA LYS A 369 12.70 -13.59 12.49
C LYS A 369 13.37 -12.85 13.64
N GLU A 370 14.53 -12.26 13.41
CA GLU A 370 15.31 -11.52 14.41
C GLU A 370 14.65 -10.19 14.78
N VAL A 371 14.17 -9.42 13.81
CA VAL A 371 13.37 -8.23 14.09
C VAL A 371 12.11 -8.59 14.88
N LYS A 372 11.40 -9.65 14.47
CA LYS A 372 10.24 -10.12 15.23
C LYS A 372 10.64 -10.53 16.63
N ARG A 373 11.74 -11.27 16.81
CA ARG A 373 12.25 -11.68 18.12
C ARG A 373 12.55 -10.47 18.99
N GLN A 374 13.27 -9.48 18.48
CA GLN A 374 13.63 -8.27 19.22
C GLN A 374 12.42 -7.38 19.51
N PHE A 375 11.51 -7.20 18.54
CA PHE A 375 10.22 -6.57 18.76
C PHE A 375 9.44 -7.31 19.87
N TYR A 376 9.39 -8.64 19.83
CA TYR A 376 8.75 -9.42 20.88
C TYR A 376 9.47 -9.30 22.21
N GLU A 377 10.79 -9.29 22.28
CA GLU A 377 11.53 -9.13 23.53
C GLU A 377 11.27 -7.74 24.13
N ASP A 378 11.44 -6.67 23.34
CA ASP A 378 11.26 -5.29 23.79
C ASP A 378 9.79 -4.98 24.12
N VAL A 379 8.84 -5.45 23.31
CA VAL A 379 7.40 -5.20 23.51
C VAL A 379 6.75 -6.18 24.49
N GLN A 380 7.16 -7.46 24.56
CA GLN A 380 6.63 -8.41 25.55
C GLN A 380 7.16 -8.12 26.95
N VAL A 381 8.40 -7.68 27.14
CA VAL A 381 8.87 -7.26 28.48
C VAL A 381 7.95 -6.16 29.02
N PHE A 382 7.54 -5.23 28.15
CA PHE A 382 6.60 -4.17 28.51
C PHE A 382 5.15 -4.65 28.68
N LYS A 383 4.62 -5.48 27.76
CA LYS A 383 3.23 -5.98 27.83
C LYS A 383 3.02 -7.08 28.87
N ARG A 384 4.06 -7.79 29.31
CA ARG A 384 4.02 -8.67 30.50
C ARG A 384 3.76 -7.88 31.77
N ALA A 385 4.20 -6.63 31.86
CA ALA A 385 3.78 -5.71 32.92
C ALA A 385 2.29 -5.28 32.80
N LYS A 386 1.68 -5.40 31.60
CA LYS A 386 0.29 -4.99 31.31
C LYS A 386 -0.71 -6.12 30.95
N ARG A 387 -0.34 -7.41 31.08
CA ARG A 387 -1.20 -8.60 30.84
C ARG A 387 -2.04 -8.59 29.54
N ARG A 388 -1.43 -8.46 28.35
CA ARG A 388 -2.14 -8.69 27.07
C ARG A 388 -1.38 -9.69 26.18
N PRO A 389 -2.02 -10.78 25.69
CA PRO A 389 -1.41 -11.69 24.73
C PRO A 389 -1.36 -11.05 23.33
N ILE A 390 -0.27 -11.28 22.60
CA ILE A 390 -0.12 -10.87 21.20
C ILE A 390 -0.48 -12.05 20.31
N VAL A 391 -1.36 -11.85 19.33
CA VAL A 391 -1.77 -12.86 18.35
C VAL A 391 -1.11 -12.55 17.00
N LEU A 392 -0.40 -13.53 16.43
CA LEU A 392 0.04 -13.49 15.04
C LEU A 392 -1.17 -13.74 14.14
N MET A 393 -1.77 -12.67 13.66
CA MET A 393 -2.90 -12.71 12.73
C MET A 393 -2.52 -12.05 11.41
N HIS A 394 -2.86 -12.68 10.28
CA HIS A 394 -2.74 -12.04 8.97
C HIS A 394 -3.50 -10.69 8.98
N PRO A 395 -3.08 -9.62 8.26
CA PRO A 395 -3.72 -8.31 8.29
C PRO A 395 -5.25 -8.30 8.14
N GLN A 396 -5.79 -9.30 7.43
CA GLN A 396 -7.23 -9.48 7.24
C GLN A 396 -7.93 -10.21 8.41
N GLN A 397 -7.22 -11.06 9.16
CA GLN A 397 -7.73 -11.65 10.40
C GLN A 397 -7.86 -10.59 11.51
N TYR A 398 -7.06 -9.52 11.47
CA TYR A 398 -7.18 -8.39 12.39
C TYR A 398 -8.49 -7.59 12.17
N ARG A 399 -8.92 -7.38 10.91
CA ARG A 399 -10.24 -6.77 10.60
C ARG A 399 -11.39 -7.61 11.15
N ILE A 400 -11.31 -8.93 10.98
CA ILE A 400 -12.27 -9.90 11.55
C ILE A 400 -12.22 -9.82 13.09
N TYR A 401 -11.04 -9.90 13.69
CA TYR A 401 -10.86 -9.82 15.14
C TYR A 401 -11.47 -8.56 15.73
N ASN A 402 -11.22 -7.38 15.14
CA ASN A 402 -11.80 -6.12 15.61
C ASN A 402 -13.33 -6.01 15.40
N GLN A 403 -13.88 -6.65 14.37
CA GLN A 403 -15.35 -6.74 14.21
C GLN A 403 -16.02 -7.60 15.30
N TYR A 404 -15.29 -8.57 15.87
CA TYR A 404 -15.80 -9.48 16.89
C TYR A 404 -15.34 -9.16 18.32
N SER A 405 -14.35 -8.30 18.53
CA SER A 405 -13.83 -7.94 19.86
C SER A 405 -14.55 -6.78 20.55
N VAL A 406 -15.64 -6.27 19.96
CA VAL A 406 -16.48 -5.18 20.50
C VAL A 406 -17.75 -5.72 21.19
N PHE A 407 -17.85 -7.03 21.37
CA PHE A 407 -18.92 -7.69 22.14
C PHE A 407 -18.41 -8.27 23.47
#